data_AF-A0A0L0DAG0-F1
#
_entry.id   AF-A0A0L0DAG0-F1
#
_cell.length_a   1.000
_cell.length_b   1.000
_cell.length_c   1.000
_cell.angle_alpha   90.00
_cell.angle_beta   90.00
_cell.angle_gamma   90.00
#
_symmetry.space_group_name_H-M   'P 1'
#
loop_
_entity.id
_entity.type
_entity.pdbx_description
1 polymer ?
#
loop_
_entity_poly.entity_id
_entity_poly.type
_entity_poly.pdbx_seq_one_letter_code
_entity_poly.pdbx_strand_id
1 'polypeptide(L)'
;MSEIANQLEKNLKADALNKALRDRPEVEELDRAQIRPDAGVADSLAGVKNTLERKTKADALNKALRDRPEVEELDRAQIRPDAGVADSLAGVKNTLERKTKADALNKALRDRPQAEELVDAQILTDNQHLPAAIQSAHKSLEQQMKADKLSRALRDRPDKDELVDAQILTDNQHLPPTLQGVHATLEKQMAKDELAKKVRKISAGAPPTSAAAAAAAAAASNDA
;
A
#
# COMPACT_ATOMS: atom_id res chain seq x y z
N MET A 1 -61.11 57.11 66.41
CA MET A 1 -61.29 56.12 65.32
C MET A 1 -60.25 56.29 64.21
N SER A 2 -59.95 57.50 63.72
CA SER A 2 -58.97 57.72 62.63
C SER A 2 -57.51 57.40 63.01
N GLU A 3 -57.06 57.76 64.21
CA GLU A 3 -55.66 57.49 64.63
C GLU A 3 -55.34 56.00 64.78
N ILE A 4 -56.29 55.21 65.27
CA ILE A 4 -56.14 53.75 65.45
C ILE A 4 -56.06 53.06 64.09
N ALA A 5 -56.87 53.50 63.12
CA ALA A 5 -56.82 52.99 61.74
C ALA A 5 -55.47 53.31 61.06
N ASN A 6 -54.98 54.54 61.22
CA ASN A 6 -53.66 54.93 60.72
C ASN A 6 -52.53 54.15 61.40
N GLN A 7 -52.67 53.82 62.68
CA GLN A 7 -51.69 53.03 63.43
C GLN A 7 -51.68 51.57 62.97
N LEU A 8 -52.87 50.99 62.74
CA LEU A 8 -52.98 49.64 62.19
C LEU A 8 -52.40 49.57 60.77
N GLU A 9 -52.67 50.55 59.92
CA GLU A 9 -52.10 50.63 58.58
C GLU A 9 -50.57 50.76 58.61
N LYS A 10 -50.01 51.56 59.53
CA LYS A 10 -48.57 51.64 59.75
C LYS A 10 -47.97 50.29 60.17
N ASN A 11 -48.64 49.58 61.07
CA ASN A 11 -48.16 48.28 61.54
C ASN A 11 -48.21 47.24 60.41
N LEU A 12 -49.29 47.19 59.63
CA LEU A 12 -49.39 46.31 58.46
C LEU A 12 -48.33 46.61 57.40
N LYS A 13 -48.04 47.89 57.14
CA LYS A 13 -46.93 48.30 56.25
C LYS A 13 -45.56 47.92 56.80
N ALA A 14 -45.36 48.06 58.11
CA ALA A 14 -44.12 47.67 58.78
C ALA A 14 -43.91 46.14 58.71
N ASP A 15 -44.95 45.34 58.91
CA ASP A 15 -44.89 43.88 58.81
C ASP A 15 -44.61 43.43 57.36
N ALA A 16 -45.26 44.05 56.38
CA ALA A 16 -45.00 43.80 54.97
C ALA A 16 -43.55 44.16 54.58
N LEU A 17 -43.03 45.28 55.06
CA LEU A 17 -41.65 45.70 54.84
C LEU A 17 -40.67 44.71 55.49
N ASN A 18 -40.92 44.30 56.73
CA ASN A 18 -40.09 43.32 57.43
C ASN A 18 -40.05 41.97 56.71
N LYS A 19 -41.18 41.54 56.14
CA LYS A 19 -41.22 40.35 55.29
C LYS A 19 -40.36 40.52 54.04
N ALA A 20 -40.53 41.63 53.31
CA ALA A 20 -39.75 41.90 52.10
C ALA A 20 -38.23 42.05 52.37
N LEU A 21 -37.84 42.53 53.55
CA LEU A 21 -36.44 42.61 53.95
C LEU A 21 -35.82 41.26 54.29
N ARG A 22 -36.62 40.30 54.79
CA ARG A 22 -36.16 38.91 55.04
C ARG A 22 -35.97 38.13 53.75
N ASP A 23 -36.85 38.37 52.78
CA ASP A 23 -36.82 37.71 51.47
C ASP A 23 -35.92 38.47 50.47
N ARG A 24 -35.20 39.51 50.92
CA ARG A 24 -34.34 40.32 50.04
C ARG A 24 -33.12 39.47 49.63
N PRO A 25 -32.83 39.37 48.32
CA PRO A 25 -31.66 38.65 47.83
C PRO A 25 -30.36 39.30 48.33
N GLU A 26 -29.34 38.47 48.47
CA GLU A 26 -28.03 38.93 48.91
C GLU A 26 -27.39 39.83 47.86
N VAL A 27 -26.50 40.68 48.33
CA VAL A 27 -25.84 41.68 47.48
C VAL A 27 -25.00 41.01 46.38
N GLU A 28 -24.33 39.90 46.68
CA GLU A 28 -23.58 39.12 45.69
C GLU A 28 -24.49 38.46 44.65
N GLU A 29 -25.71 38.06 45.04
CA GLU A 29 -26.68 37.47 44.11
C GLU A 29 -27.16 38.52 43.10
N LEU A 30 -27.35 39.76 43.55
CA LEU A 30 -27.69 40.89 42.69
C LEU A 30 -26.57 41.22 41.69
N ASP A 31 -25.31 41.09 42.09
CA ASP A 31 -24.15 41.26 41.19
C ASP A 31 -24.07 40.13 40.16
N ARG A 32 -24.24 38.87 40.59
CA ARG A 32 -24.29 37.71 39.68
C ARG A 32 -25.44 37.81 38.68
N ALA A 33 -26.58 38.34 39.12
CA ALA A 33 -27.73 38.62 38.27
C ALA A 33 -27.55 39.88 37.40
N GLN A 34 -26.41 40.58 37.50
CA GLN A 34 -26.10 41.83 36.77
C GLN A 34 -27.14 42.95 37.00
N ILE A 35 -27.80 42.94 38.15
CA ILE A 35 -28.82 43.95 38.51
C ILE A 35 -28.15 45.21 39.07
N ARG A 36 -27.02 45.04 39.78
CA ARG A 36 -26.22 46.12 40.33
C ARG A 36 -24.92 46.29 39.55
N PRO A 37 -24.37 47.51 39.41
CA PRO A 37 -23.02 47.69 38.90
C PRO A 37 -21.98 47.00 39.82
N ASP A 38 -20.91 46.49 39.19
CA ASP A 38 -19.85 45.77 39.90
C ASP A 38 -19.35 46.50 41.15
N ALA A 39 -19.12 45.72 42.22
CA ALA A 39 -18.54 46.22 43.46
C ALA A 39 -17.20 46.94 43.18
N GLY A 40 -17.17 48.25 43.48
CA GLY A 40 -15.98 49.09 43.30
C GLY A 40 -16.13 50.21 42.27
N VAL A 41 -17.26 50.30 41.56
CA VAL A 41 -17.56 51.41 40.65
C VAL A 41 -18.68 52.26 41.23
N ALA A 42 -18.47 53.58 41.30
CA ALA A 42 -19.52 54.48 41.72
C ALA A 42 -20.72 54.42 40.75
N ASP A 43 -21.95 54.47 41.29
CA ASP A 43 -23.19 54.38 40.49
C ASP A 43 -23.25 55.44 39.37
N SER A 44 -22.71 56.63 39.61
CA SER A 44 -22.61 57.71 38.61
C SER A 44 -21.69 57.39 37.44
N LEU A 45 -20.67 56.54 37.64
CA LEU A 45 -19.68 56.16 36.64
C LEU A 45 -20.02 54.83 35.95
N ALA A 46 -20.91 54.02 36.52
CA ALA A 46 -21.32 52.72 35.97
C ALA A 46 -21.76 52.81 34.50
N GLY A 47 -22.54 53.83 34.14
CA GLY A 47 -22.95 54.06 32.75
C GLY A 47 -21.77 54.30 31.82
N VAL A 48 -20.84 55.17 32.21
CA VAL A 48 -19.63 55.49 31.43
C VAL A 48 -18.74 54.26 31.29
N LYS A 49 -18.51 53.50 32.37
CA LYS A 49 -17.78 52.23 32.34
C LYS A 49 -18.39 51.26 31.33
N ASN A 50 -19.71 51.05 31.37
CA ASN A 50 -20.40 50.17 30.44
C ASN A 50 -20.25 50.62 28.98
N THR A 51 -20.29 51.93 28.73
CA THR A 51 -20.04 52.45 27.37
C THR A 51 -18.59 52.24 26.93
N LEU A 52 -17.62 52.41 27.82
CA LEU A 52 -16.22 52.20 27.53
C LEU A 52 -15.95 50.72 27.27
N GLU A 53 -16.44 49.82 28.11
CA GLU A 53 -16.34 48.38 27.90
C GLU A 53 -16.97 47.93 26.59
N ARG A 54 -18.12 48.50 26.23
CA ARG A 54 -18.76 48.22 24.94
C ARG A 54 -17.86 48.66 23.79
N LYS A 55 -17.26 49.85 23.88
CA LYS A 55 -16.33 50.38 22.87
C LYS A 55 -15.07 49.52 22.77
N THR A 56 -14.44 49.16 23.88
CA THR A 56 -13.23 48.32 23.87
C THR A 56 -13.51 46.92 23.32
N LYS A 57 -14.65 46.30 23.68
CA LYS A 57 -15.10 45.03 23.10
C LYS A 57 -15.37 45.17 21.59
N ALA A 58 -15.99 46.26 21.16
CA ALA A 58 -16.23 46.54 19.75
C ALA A 58 -14.93 46.76 18.97
N ASP A 59 -13.97 47.48 19.54
CA ASP A 59 -12.65 47.71 18.91
C ASP A 59 -11.86 46.40 18.80
N ALA A 60 -11.88 45.57 19.85
CA ALA A 60 -11.26 44.23 19.82
C ALA A 60 -11.92 43.33 18.78
N LEU A 61 -13.26 43.32 18.69
CA LEU A 61 -14.00 42.58 17.68
C LEU A 61 -13.67 43.07 16.27
N ASN A 62 -13.64 44.39 16.05
CA ASN A 62 -13.28 44.99 14.77
C ASN A 62 -11.85 44.61 14.35
N LYS A 63 -10.91 44.57 15.29
CA LYS A 63 -9.56 44.07 15.02
C LYS A 63 -9.58 42.60 14.61
N ALA A 64 -10.25 41.74 15.36
CA ALA A 64 -10.36 40.31 15.05
C ALA A 64 -11.05 40.02 13.71
N LEU A 65 -12.02 40.86 13.32
CA LEU A 65 -12.70 40.74 12.02
C LEU A 65 -11.81 41.15 10.84
N ARG A 66 -10.89 42.11 11.05
CA ARG A 66 -9.89 42.50 10.03
C ARG A 66 -8.84 41.43 9.82
N ASP A 67 -8.40 40.81 10.91
CA ASP A 67 -7.39 39.74 10.90
C ASP A 67 -8.02 38.35 10.64
N ARG A 68 -9.30 38.30 10.23
CA ARG A 68 -10.01 37.04 10.03
C ARG A 68 -9.43 36.31 8.80
N PRO A 69 -8.96 35.05 8.96
CA PRO A 69 -8.43 34.28 7.84
C PRO A 69 -9.50 34.00 6.80
N GLU A 70 -9.07 33.81 5.55
CA GLU A 70 -9.97 33.48 4.46
C GLU A 70 -10.54 32.07 4.63
N VAL A 71 -11.70 31.87 4.03
CA VAL A 71 -12.40 30.59 4.02
C VAL A 71 -11.52 29.46 3.48
N GLU A 72 -10.77 29.71 2.42
CA GLU A 72 -9.88 28.71 1.82
C GLU A 72 -8.68 28.36 2.71
N GLU A 73 -8.20 29.31 3.52
CA GLU A 73 -7.12 29.05 4.47
C GLU A 73 -7.58 28.14 5.60
N LEU A 74 -8.84 28.30 6.05
CA LEU A 74 -9.44 27.42 7.05
C LEU A 74 -9.66 26.00 6.53
N ASP A 75 -10.00 25.84 5.24
CA ASP A 75 -10.09 24.54 4.58
C ASP A 75 -8.71 23.87 4.46
N ARG A 76 -7.69 24.63 4.03
CA ARG A 76 -6.31 24.15 3.96
C ARG A 76 -5.78 23.73 5.33
N ALA A 77 -6.16 24.45 6.39
CA ALA A 77 -5.83 24.11 7.76
C ALA A 77 -6.70 22.98 8.35
N GLN A 78 -7.64 22.42 7.58
CA GLN A 78 -8.59 21.38 8.00
C GLN A 78 -9.41 21.76 9.25
N ILE A 79 -9.61 23.05 9.48
CA ILE A 79 -10.40 23.56 10.61
C ILE A 79 -11.89 23.46 10.30
N ARG A 80 -12.25 23.73 9.03
CA ARG A 80 -13.62 23.66 8.57
C ARG A 80 -13.89 22.30 7.92
N PRO A 81 -15.10 21.72 8.10
CA PRO A 81 -15.53 20.58 7.29
C PRO A 81 -15.62 20.95 5.80
N ASP A 82 -15.43 19.94 4.94
CA ASP A 82 -15.38 20.13 3.49
C ASP A 82 -16.57 20.94 2.95
N ALA A 83 -16.26 21.87 2.04
CA ALA A 83 -17.26 22.66 1.34
C ALA A 83 -18.25 21.75 0.60
N GLY A 84 -19.54 21.86 0.95
CA GLY A 84 -20.63 21.10 0.33
C GLY A 84 -21.33 20.12 1.26
N VAL A 85 -20.88 19.97 2.51
CA VAL A 85 -21.54 19.13 3.52
C VAL A 85 -22.14 20.04 4.57
N ALA A 86 -23.41 19.83 4.92
CA ALA A 86 -24.03 20.57 6.02
C ALA A 86 -23.29 20.32 7.34
N ASP A 87 -23.13 21.34 8.18
CA ASP A 87 -22.41 21.25 9.46
C ASP A 87 -22.96 20.13 10.36
N SER A 88 -24.26 19.86 10.30
CA SER A 88 -24.92 18.78 11.03
C SER A 88 -24.49 17.38 10.57
N LEU A 89 -24.09 17.22 9.30
CA LEU A 89 -23.68 15.96 8.69
C LEU A 89 -22.16 15.76 8.66
N ALA A 90 -21.38 16.82 8.88
CA ALA A 90 -19.92 16.78 8.85
C ALA A 90 -19.34 15.69 9.76
N GLY A 91 -19.84 15.57 10.99
CA GLY A 91 -19.42 14.53 11.93
C GLY A 91 -19.71 13.12 11.41
N VAL A 92 -20.92 12.90 10.89
CA VAL A 92 -21.34 11.60 10.33
C VAL A 92 -20.49 11.24 9.12
N LYS A 93 -20.27 12.18 8.20
CA LYS A 93 -19.39 12.01 7.03
C LYS A 93 -17.99 11.57 7.46
N ASN A 94 -17.36 12.27 8.40
CA ASN A 94 -16.01 11.95 8.85
C ASN A 94 -15.92 10.54 9.45
N THR A 95 -16.94 10.14 10.23
CA THR A 95 -16.99 8.78 10.78
C THR A 95 -17.18 7.72 9.70
N LEU A 96 -18.00 7.99 8.69
CA LEU A 96 -18.22 7.10 7.57
C LEU A 96 -16.94 6.97 6.74
N GLU A 97 -16.29 8.07 6.39
CA GLU A 97 -15.03 8.05 5.65
C GLU A 97 -13.92 7.30 6.39
N ARG A 98 -13.86 7.45 7.71
CA ARG A 98 -12.89 6.69 8.52
C ARG A 98 -13.17 5.20 8.46
N LYS A 99 -14.44 4.80 8.56
CA LYS A 99 -14.84 3.39 8.48
C LYS A 99 -14.59 2.81 7.09
N THR A 100 -14.98 3.51 6.02
CA THR A 100 -14.76 3.04 4.64
C THR A 100 -13.27 2.90 4.33
N LYS A 101 -12.44 3.85 4.75
CA LYS A 101 -10.97 3.74 4.64
C LYS A 101 -10.44 2.57 5.45
N ALA A 102 -10.92 2.36 6.68
CA ALA A 102 -10.51 1.23 7.52
C ALA A 102 -10.91 -0.12 6.89
N ASP A 103 -12.11 -0.23 6.33
CA ASP A 103 -12.58 -1.44 5.66
C ASP A 103 -11.78 -1.72 4.38
N ALA A 104 -11.48 -0.69 3.59
CA ALA A 104 -10.63 -0.80 2.41
C ALA A 104 -9.20 -1.24 2.77
N LEU A 105 -8.62 -0.66 3.83
CA LEU A 105 -7.31 -1.08 4.35
C LEU A 105 -7.34 -2.51 4.87
N ASN A 106 -8.37 -2.89 5.63
CA ASN A 106 -8.53 -4.25 6.12
C ASN A 106 -8.63 -5.26 4.96
N LYS A 107 -9.32 -4.91 3.88
CA LYS A 107 -9.36 -5.74 2.67
C LYS A 107 -7.97 -5.86 2.05
N ALA A 108 -7.28 -4.74 1.82
CA ALA A 108 -5.93 -4.74 1.23
C ALA A 108 -4.90 -5.49 2.09
N LEU A 109 -5.05 -5.48 3.42
CA LEU A 109 -4.19 -6.21 4.34
C LEU A 109 -4.48 -7.73 4.35
N ARG A 110 -5.74 -8.14 4.12
CA ARG A 110 -6.11 -9.56 3.97
C ARG A 110 -5.54 -10.14 2.68
N ASP A 111 -5.66 -9.38 1.60
CA ASP A 111 -5.18 -9.77 0.27
C ASP A 111 -3.69 -9.43 0.06
N ARG A 112 -2.94 -9.23 1.16
CA ARG A 112 -1.54 -8.82 1.09
C ARG A 112 -0.69 -9.97 0.54
N PRO A 113 0.03 -9.77 -0.58
CA PRO A 113 0.88 -10.81 -1.16
C PRO A 113 2.06 -11.12 -0.23
N GLN A 114 2.52 -12.37 -0.29
CA GLN A 114 3.70 -12.80 0.46
C GLN A 114 4.98 -12.23 -0.15
N ALA A 115 6.05 -12.15 0.63
CA ALA A 115 7.32 -11.64 0.14
C ALA A 115 7.87 -12.48 -1.04
N GLU A 116 7.63 -13.80 -1.03
CA GLU A 116 8.02 -14.73 -2.09
C GLU A 116 7.29 -14.42 -3.40
N GLU A 117 5.97 -14.19 -3.36
CA GLU A 117 5.18 -13.81 -4.54
C GLU A 117 5.67 -12.49 -5.16
N LEU A 118 6.13 -11.55 -4.33
CA LEU A 118 6.70 -10.29 -4.80
C LEU A 118 8.11 -10.45 -5.41
N VAL A 119 8.87 -11.45 -4.97
CA VAL A 119 10.16 -11.82 -5.56
C VAL A 119 9.93 -12.49 -6.92
N ASP A 120 8.98 -13.42 -7.00
CA ASP A 120 8.59 -14.07 -8.27
C ASP A 120 8.07 -13.06 -9.30
N ALA A 121 7.32 -12.05 -8.83
CA ALA A 121 6.87 -10.93 -9.65
C ALA A 121 7.98 -9.90 -9.99
N GLN A 122 9.23 -10.14 -9.57
CA GLN A 122 10.39 -9.25 -9.73
C GLN A 122 10.21 -7.83 -9.14
N ILE A 123 9.28 -7.67 -8.20
CA ILE A 123 9.03 -6.42 -7.48
C ILE A 123 10.03 -6.26 -6.34
N LEU A 124 10.26 -7.33 -5.58
CA LEU A 124 11.32 -7.41 -4.58
C LEU A 124 12.55 -8.09 -5.19
N THR A 125 13.74 -7.70 -4.73
CA THR A 125 14.96 -8.46 -5.00
C THR A 125 15.09 -9.60 -3.99
N ASP A 126 15.57 -10.76 -4.44
CA ASP A 126 15.77 -12.00 -3.66
C ASP A 126 16.63 -11.81 -2.40
N ASN A 127 17.33 -10.68 -2.31
CA ASN A 127 18.27 -10.33 -1.25
C ASN A 127 17.58 -9.69 -0.03
N GLN A 128 16.69 -10.44 0.64
CA GLN A 128 16.02 -10.00 1.88
C GLN A 128 16.98 -9.69 3.05
N HIS A 129 18.20 -10.21 2.99
CA HIS A 129 19.23 -10.03 4.02
C HIS A 129 19.99 -8.70 3.89
N LEU A 130 19.82 -7.95 2.78
CA LEU A 130 20.43 -6.63 2.62
C LEU A 130 19.48 -5.52 3.09
N PRO A 131 20.00 -4.48 3.77
CA PRO A 131 19.23 -3.28 4.08
C PRO A 131 18.66 -2.63 2.81
N ALA A 132 17.42 -2.11 2.90
CA ALA A 132 16.72 -1.48 1.78
C ALA A 132 17.53 -0.39 1.05
N ALA A 133 18.37 0.34 1.79
CA ALA A 133 19.23 1.38 1.24
C ALA A 133 20.30 0.87 0.26
N ILE A 134 20.74 -0.39 0.39
CA ILE A 134 21.85 -0.96 -0.41
C ILE A 134 21.33 -1.84 -1.55
N GLN A 135 20.06 -2.25 -1.53
CA GLN A 135 19.48 -3.17 -2.52
C GLN A 135 19.62 -2.66 -3.97
N SER A 136 19.43 -1.36 -4.20
CA SER A 136 19.59 -0.74 -5.53
C SER A 136 21.04 -0.78 -6.01
N ALA A 137 21.98 -0.41 -5.14
CA ALA A 137 23.41 -0.44 -5.44
C ALA A 137 23.90 -1.87 -5.70
N HIS A 138 23.44 -2.83 -4.89
CA HIS A 138 23.75 -4.25 -5.08
C HIS A 138 23.24 -4.76 -6.43
N LYS A 139 21.99 -4.46 -6.81
CA LYS A 139 21.42 -4.87 -8.11
C LYS A 139 22.20 -4.26 -9.27
N SER A 140 22.56 -2.98 -9.17
CA SER A 140 23.39 -2.31 -10.19
C SER A 140 24.76 -2.95 -10.31
N LEU A 141 25.42 -3.26 -9.20
CA LEU A 141 26.72 -3.93 -9.18
C LEU A 141 26.61 -5.34 -9.78
N GLU A 142 25.59 -6.10 -9.40
CA GLU A 142 25.35 -7.44 -9.93
C GLU A 142 25.14 -7.42 -11.45
N GLN A 143 24.40 -6.43 -11.97
CA GLN A 143 24.24 -6.22 -13.40
C GLN A 143 25.57 -5.89 -14.08
N GLN A 144 26.40 -5.01 -13.50
CA GLN A 144 27.72 -4.69 -14.03
C GLN A 144 28.65 -5.92 -14.04
N MET A 145 28.68 -6.69 -12.95
CA MET A 145 29.47 -7.91 -12.87
C MET A 145 29.02 -8.95 -13.90
N LYS A 146 27.70 -9.09 -14.13
CA LYS A 146 27.14 -9.96 -15.17
C LYS A 146 27.51 -9.46 -16.57
N ALA A 147 27.43 -8.15 -16.82
CA ALA A 147 27.83 -7.54 -18.09
C ALA A 147 29.32 -7.71 -18.38
N ASP A 148 30.18 -7.56 -17.37
CA ASP A 148 31.63 -7.77 -17.50
C ASP A 148 31.96 -9.24 -17.79
N LYS A 149 31.33 -10.17 -17.05
CA LYS A 149 31.49 -11.61 -17.30
C LYS A 149 31.03 -11.99 -18.70
N LEU A 150 29.88 -11.48 -19.13
CA LEU A 150 29.36 -11.70 -20.48
C LEU A 150 30.31 -11.11 -21.54
N SER A 151 30.82 -9.90 -21.31
CA SER A 151 31.77 -9.25 -22.22
C SER A 151 33.06 -10.04 -22.37
N ARG A 152 33.56 -10.65 -21.28
CA ARG A 152 34.73 -11.56 -21.34
C ARG A 152 34.40 -12.83 -22.12
N ALA A 153 33.30 -13.50 -21.79
CA ALA A 153 32.87 -14.72 -22.47
C ALA A 153 32.61 -14.50 -23.98
N LEU A 154 32.17 -13.31 -24.37
CA LEU A 154 31.98 -12.95 -25.78
C LEU A 154 33.29 -12.60 -26.50
N ARG A 155 34.34 -12.17 -25.77
CA ARG A 155 35.68 -11.96 -26.35
C ARG A 155 36.37 -13.30 -26.63
N ASP A 156 36.24 -14.24 -25.69
CA ASP A 156 36.78 -15.59 -25.82
C ASP A 156 35.83 -16.51 -26.61
N ARG A 157 34.95 -15.92 -27.43
CA ARG A 157 33.97 -16.67 -28.21
C ARG A 157 34.73 -17.42 -29.32
N PRO A 158 34.61 -18.75 -29.39
CA PRO A 158 35.27 -19.53 -30.44
C PRO A 158 34.82 -19.09 -31.82
N ASP A 159 35.79 -19.01 -32.73
CA ASP A 159 35.51 -18.70 -34.12
C ASP A 159 34.84 -19.88 -34.83
N LYS A 160 34.24 -19.61 -35.99
CA LYS A 160 33.49 -20.62 -36.74
C LYS A 160 34.36 -21.84 -37.07
N ASP A 161 35.62 -21.60 -37.44
CA ASP A 161 36.55 -22.65 -37.85
C ASP A 161 36.93 -23.54 -36.65
N GLU A 162 37.10 -22.96 -35.46
CA GLU A 162 37.34 -23.72 -34.22
C GLU A 162 36.13 -24.60 -33.85
N LEU A 163 34.91 -24.14 -34.13
CA LEU A 163 33.68 -24.93 -33.90
C LEU A 163 33.53 -26.09 -34.90
N VAL A 164 34.08 -25.94 -36.10
CA VAL A 164 34.16 -27.01 -37.11
C VAL A 164 35.18 -28.04 -36.68
N ASP A 165 36.36 -27.62 -36.25
CA ASP A 165 37.43 -28.49 -35.75
C ASP A 165 36.97 -29.28 -34.51
N ALA A 166 36.19 -28.63 -33.65
CA ALA A 166 35.54 -29.27 -32.50
C ALA A 166 34.38 -30.22 -32.88
N GLN A 167 34.09 -30.39 -34.18
CA GLN A 167 32.99 -31.21 -34.73
C GLN A 167 31.59 -30.80 -34.25
N ILE A 168 31.44 -29.55 -33.79
CA ILE A 168 30.17 -28.98 -33.34
C ILE A 168 29.40 -28.43 -34.55
N LEU A 169 30.12 -27.80 -35.48
CA LEU A 169 29.57 -27.25 -36.72
C LEU A 169 30.06 -28.08 -37.92
N THR A 170 29.23 -28.20 -38.96
CA THR A 170 29.64 -28.88 -40.21
C THR A 170 29.98 -27.84 -41.27
N ASP A 171 31.02 -28.08 -42.05
CA ASP A 171 31.55 -27.19 -43.11
C ASP A 171 30.63 -27.00 -44.32
N ASN A 172 29.38 -27.44 -44.25
CA ASN A 172 28.43 -27.32 -45.34
C ASN A 172 28.03 -25.85 -45.54
N GLN A 173 28.77 -25.18 -46.43
CA GLN A 173 28.63 -23.76 -46.79
C GLN A 173 27.25 -23.42 -47.40
N HIS A 174 26.50 -24.43 -47.84
CA HIS A 174 25.19 -24.28 -48.47
C HIS A 174 23.99 -24.43 -47.52
N LEU A 175 24.20 -24.80 -46.25
CA LEU A 175 23.12 -24.94 -45.27
C LEU A 175 23.23 -23.92 -44.13
N PRO A 176 22.13 -23.27 -43.73
CA PRO A 176 22.13 -22.37 -42.58
C PRO A 176 22.43 -23.17 -41.30
N PRO A 177 23.15 -22.57 -40.31
CA PRO A 177 23.54 -23.24 -39.07
C PRO A 177 22.39 -23.91 -38.30
N THR A 178 21.18 -23.35 -38.40
CA THR A 178 19.96 -23.89 -37.78
C THR A 178 19.52 -25.24 -38.32
N LEU A 179 19.85 -25.57 -39.58
CA LEU A 179 19.43 -26.82 -40.23
C LEU A 179 20.52 -27.89 -40.25
N GLN A 180 21.75 -27.55 -39.87
CA GLN A 180 22.88 -28.48 -39.90
C GLN A 180 22.70 -29.67 -38.95
N GLY A 181 22.15 -29.44 -37.75
CA GLY A 181 21.89 -30.53 -36.79
C GLY A 181 20.87 -31.54 -37.31
N VAL A 182 19.82 -31.07 -38.00
CA VAL A 182 18.80 -31.93 -38.62
C VAL A 182 19.37 -32.68 -39.83
N HIS A 183 20.24 -32.02 -40.61
CA HIS A 183 20.92 -32.67 -41.72
C HIS A 183 21.84 -33.81 -41.25
N ALA A 184 22.65 -33.60 -40.22
CA ALA A 184 23.55 -34.61 -39.68
C ALA A 184 22.81 -35.82 -39.07
N THR A 185 21.65 -35.59 -38.44
CA THR A 185 20.82 -36.70 -37.93
C THR A 185 20.18 -37.50 -39.06
N LEU A 186 19.71 -36.82 -40.12
CA LEU A 186 19.17 -37.45 -41.33
C LEU A 186 20.24 -38.28 -42.06
N GLU A 187 21.44 -37.75 -42.26
CA GLU A 187 22.56 -38.48 -42.86
C GLU A 187 22.91 -39.75 -42.08
N LYS A 188 22.99 -39.66 -40.73
CA LYS A 188 23.21 -40.84 -39.89
C LYS A 188 22.09 -41.87 -40.02
N GLN A 189 20.84 -41.45 -40.15
CA GLN A 189 19.71 -42.37 -40.38
C GLN A 189 19.84 -43.06 -41.73
N MET A 190 20.10 -42.29 -42.81
CA MET A 190 20.29 -42.86 -44.14
C MET A 190 21.46 -43.86 -44.18
N ALA A 191 22.60 -43.52 -43.56
CA ALA A 191 23.76 -44.41 -43.48
C ALA A 191 23.46 -45.69 -42.67
N LYS A 192 22.70 -45.59 -41.58
CA LYS A 192 22.24 -46.75 -40.80
C LYS A 192 21.32 -47.65 -41.63
N ASP A 193 20.38 -47.06 -42.36
CA ASP A 193 19.45 -47.81 -43.22
C ASP A 193 20.17 -48.50 -44.37
N GLU A 194 21.16 -47.85 -44.98
CA GLU A 194 22.06 -48.44 -45.97
C GLU A 194 22.86 -49.61 -45.40
N LEU A 195 23.45 -49.43 -44.21
CA LEU A 195 24.21 -50.49 -43.53
C LEU A 195 23.29 -51.68 -43.18
N ALA A 196 22.08 -51.41 -42.68
CA ALA A 196 21.08 -52.43 -42.39
C ALA A 196 20.66 -53.21 -43.65
N LYS A 197 20.52 -52.53 -44.80
CA LYS A 197 20.29 -53.18 -46.11
C LYS A 197 21.47 -54.05 -46.53
N LYS A 198 22.71 -53.57 -46.38
CA LYS A 198 23.94 -54.33 -46.70
C LYS A 198 24.11 -55.56 -45.81
N VAL A 199 23.89 -55.43 -44.50
CA VAL A 199 23.93 -56.56 -43.55
C VAL A 199 22.85 -57.60 -43.90
N ARG A 200 21.62 -57.17 -44.24
CA ARG A 200 20.57 -58.08 -44.73
C ARG A 200 20.97 -58.84 -46.00
N LYS A 201 21.65 -58.18 -46.93
CA LYS A 201 22.13 -58.80 -48.17
C LYS A 201 23.24 -59.83 -47.90
N ILE A 202 24.12 -59.56 -46.94
CA ILE A 202 25.18 -60.50 -46.52
C ILE A 202 24.58 -61.69 -45.77
N SER A 203 23.62 -61.47 -44.86
CA SER A 203 22.93 -62.56 -44.16
C SER A 203 22.04 -63.40 -45.09
N ALA A 204 21.52 -62.81 -46.17
CA ALA A 204 20.77 -63.54 -47.20
C ALA A 204 21.67 -64.26 -48.22
N GLY A 205 22.97 -63.93 -48.26
CA GLY A 205 23.97 -64.54 -49.15
C GLY A 205 24.78 -65.68 -48.52
N ALA A 206 24.60 -65.96 -47.23
CA ALA A 206 25.19 -67.14 -46.58
C ALA A 206 24.27 -68.36 -46.81
N PRO A 207 24.67 -69.36 -47.62
CA PRO A 207 23.95 -70.62 -47.66
C PRO A 207 24.01 -71.29 -46.27
N PRO A 208 22.94 -71.95 -45.79
CA PRO A 208 23.06 -72.81 -44.63
C PRO A 208 24.00 -73.98 -44.99
N THR A 209 25.30 -73.87 -44.71
CA THR A 209 26.18 -75.03 -44.68
C THR A 209 25.81 -75.85 -43.45
N SER A 210 24.84 -76.74 -43.63
CA SER A 210 24.74 -78.15 -43.21
C SER A 210 25.36 -78.68 -41.90
N ALA A 211 25.88 -77.86 -40.97
CA ALA A 211 26.55 -78.35 -39.75
C ALA A 211 25.76 -78.11 -38.45
N ALA A 212 24.73 -77.24 -38.44
CA ALA A 212 23.99 -76.92 -37.21
C ALA A 212 22.59 -77.55 -37.10
N ALA A 213 22.09 -78.23 -38.14
CA ALA A 213 20.78 -78.88 -38.12
C ALA A 213 20.82 -80.38 -37.74
N ALA A 214 22.01 -80.98 -37.57
CA ALA A 214 22.16 -82.40 -37.24
C ALA A 214 22.28 -82.71 -35.73
N ALA A 215 22.38 -81.71 -34.85
CA ALA A 215 22.58 -81.94 -33.41
C ALA A 215 21.27 -81.98 -32.57
N ALA A 216 20.10 -81.78 -33.18
CA ALA A 216 18.82 -81.77 -32.46
C ALA A 216 17.94 -83.03 -32.67
N ALA A 217 18.42 -84.04 -33.43
CA ALA A 217 17.65 -85.26 -33.73
C ALA A 217 18.27 -86.57 -33.21
N ALA A 218 19.34 -86.53 -32.42
CA ALA A 218 20.07 -87.72 -31.94
C ALA A 218 20.03 -87.92 -30.40
N ALA A 219 18.98 -87.46 -29.71
CA ALA A 219 18.79 -87.68 -28.28
C ALA A 219 17.52 -88.49 -27.92
N ALA A 220 16.97 -89.26 -28.87
CA ALA A 220 15.80 -90.10 -28.63
C ALA A 220 15.89 -91.47 -29.35
N SER A 221 16.97 -92.21 -29.12
CA SER A 221 17.01 -93.69 -29.17
C SER A 221 18.46 -94.21 -28.99
N ASN A 222 18.95 -94.32 -27.75
CA ASN A 222 19.81 -95.44 -27.35
C ASN A 222 19.90 -95.52 -25.81
N ASP A 223 19.84 -96.77 -25.31
CA ASP A 223 19.86 -97.27 -23.93
C ASP A 223 18.58 -96.99 -23.10
N ALA A 224 17.71 -97.96 -22.81
CA ALA A 224 17.90 -99.26 -22.12
C ALA A 224 18.51 -99.10 -20.73
#